data_AF-A0A6A8G2G3-F1
#
_entry.id   AF-A0A6A8G2G3-F1
#
_cell.length_a   1.000
_cell.length_b   1.000
_cell.length_c   1.000
_cell.angle_alpha   90.00
_cell.angle_beta   90.00
_cell.angle_gamma   90.00
#
_symmetry.space_group_name_H-M   'P 1'
#
loop_
_entity.id
_entity.type
_entity.pdbx_description
1 polymer ?
#
loop_
_entity_poly.entity_id
_entity_poly.type
_entity_poly.pdbx_seq_one_letter_code
_entity_poly.pdbx_strand_id
1 'polypeptide(L)'
;MKKLIFLIVIALVLSACNSNSSHAKELNDLEKKYNAHIGVYALDTKSGKEVKFNSDKRFAYASTSKAINSAILLEQVPYNKLNKKVHINKDDIVAYSPILEKYVGKDIALKELIEASMKYSDNTAN
;
A
#
# COMPACT_ATOMS: atom_id res chain seq x y z
N MET A 1 40.37 21.75 -21.43
CA MET A 1 39.92 20.43 -20.94
C MET A 1 39.23 20.49 -19.57
N LYS A 2 39.86 21.03 -18.51
CA LYS A 2 39.24 21.12 -17.16
C LYS A 2 37.89 21.87 -17.12
N LYS A 3 37.75 22.99 -17.83
CA LYS A 3 36.48 23.74 -17.95
C LYS A 3 35.37 22.97 -18.66
N LEU A 4 35.72 22.14 -19.64
CA LEU A 4 34.77 21.33 -20.41
C LEU A 4 34.25 20.14 -19.58
N ILE A 5 35.14 19.50 -18.82
CA ILE A 5 34.77 18.43 -17.88
C ILE A 5 33.83 18.98 -16.79
N PHE A 6 34.12 20.17 -16.25
CA PHE A 6 33.27 20.80 -15.23
C PHE A 6 31.86 21.12 -15.75
N LEU A 7 31.73 21.61 -16.98
CA LEU A 7 30.43 21.86 -17.63
C LEU A 7 29.63 20.57 -17.88
N ILE A 8 30.29 19.48 -18.27
CA ILE A 8 29.64 18.18 -18.47
C ILE A 8 29.12 17.61 -17.14
N VAL A 9 29.90 17.73 -16.06
CA VAL A 9 29.45 17.30 -14.72
C VAL A 9 28.24 18.13 -14.26
N ILE A 10 28.26 19.45 -14.44
CA ILE A 10 27.11 20.31 -14.10
C ILE A 10 25.86 19.94 -14.91
N ALA A 11 26.01 19.70 -16.22
CA ALA A 11 24.88 19.31 -17.08
C ALA A 11 24.30 17.94 -16.69
N LEU A 12 25.14 16.98 -16.31
CA LEU A 12 24.71 15.67 -15.80
C LEU A 12 23.98 15.79 -14.46
N VAL A 13 24.47 16.63 -13.55
CA VAL A 13 23.84 16.89 -12.25
C VAL A 13 22.49 17.60 -12.41
N LEU A 14 22.40 18.60 -13.30
CA LEU A 14 21.16 19.31 -13.57
C LEU A 14 20.10 18.42 -14.23
N SER A 15 20.50 17.54 -15.15
CA SER A 15 19.60 16.57 -15.78
C SER A 15 19.08 15.54 -14.77
N ALA A 16 19.92 15.10 -13.82
CA ALA A 16 19.52 14.23 -12.72
C ALA A 16 18.60 14.92 -11.69
N CYS A 17 18.70 16.24 -11.53
CA CYS A 17 17.84 17.01 -10.62
C CYS A 17 16.47 17.38 -11.22
N ASN A 18 16.25 17.14 -12.52
CA ASN A 18 15.03 17.55 -13.22
C ASN A 18 13.92 16.48 -13.19
N SER A 19 13.97 15.55 -12.25
CA SER A 19 12.92 14.55 -11.99
C SER A 19 11.73 15.14 -11.23
N ASN A 20 11.42 16.43 -11.44
CA ASN A 20 10.16 16.97 -10.94
C ASN A 20 9.05 16.32 -11.76
N SER A 21 8.36 15.37 -11.12
CA SER A 21 7.08 14.85 -11.57
C SER A 21 6.27 16.00 -12.16
N SER A 22 5.68 15.81 -13.36
CA SER A 22 4.84 16.82 -14.01
C SER A 22 3.62 17.25 -13.18
N HIS A 23 3.42 16.63 -12.01
CA HIS A 23 2.34 16.86 -11.06
C HIS A 23 2.85 17.36 -9.68
N ALA A 24 4.16 17.61 -9.53
CA ALA A 24 4.75 17.98 -8.25
C ALA A 24 4.21 19.31 -7.71
N LYS A 25 3.87 20.26 -8.59
CA LYS A 25 3.29 21.55 -8.18
C LYS A 25 1.89 21.34 -7.60
N GLU A 26 1.05 20.58 -8.28
CA GLU A 26 -0.32 20.28 -7.89
C GLU A 26 -0.36 19.53 -6.55
N LEU A 27 0.55 18.56 -6.36
CA LEU A 27 0.68 17.82 -5.11
C LEU A 27 1.15 18.71 -3.95
N ASN A 28 2.12 19.61 -4.19
CA ASN A 28 2.52 20.61 -3.20
C ASN A 28 1.38 21.59 -2.85
N ASP A 29 0.59 22.01 -3.84
CA ASP A 29 -0.57 22.88 -3.62
C ASP A 29 -1.64 22.16 -2.79
N LEU A 30 -1.83 20.85 -2.98
CA LEU A 30 -2.70 20.01 -2.14
C LEU A 30 -2.16 19.88 -0.70
N GLU A 31 -0.86 19.63 -0.52
CA GLU A 31 -0.24 19.59 0.81
C GLU A 31 -0.49 20.89 1.58
N LYS A 32 -0.29 22.05 0.95
CA LYS A 32 -0.56 23.36 1.54
C LYS A 32 -2.03 23.58 1.84
N LYS A 33 -2.91 23.27 0.88
CA LYS A 33 -4.36 23.47 1.01
C LYS A 33 -4.95 22.67 2.17
N TYR A 34 -4.50 21.42 2.35
CA TYR A 34 -5.06 20.52 3.36
C TYR A 34 -4.20 20.40 4.62
N ASN A 35 -3.09 21.14 4.71
CA ASN A 35 -2.11 21.04 5.79
C ASN A 35 -1.72 19.57 6.07
N ALA A 36 -1.34 18.87 5.00
CA ALA A 36 -1.09 17.43 5.01
C ALA A 36 0.24 17.09 4.33
N HIS A 37 0.70 15.85 4.55
CA HIS A 37 1.80 15.27 3.79
C HIS A 37 1.28 14.23 2.82
N ILE A 38 1.74 14.29 1.57
CA ILE A 38 1.33 13.40 0.49
C ILE A 38 2.55 12.64 0.00
N GLY A 39 2.40 11.33 -0.17
CA GLY A 39 3.35 10.44 -0.84
C GLY A 39 2.66 9.76 -2.02
N VAL A 40 3.28 9.78 -3.19
CA VAL A 40 2.77 9.15 -4.42
C VAL A 40 3.88 8.34 -5.07
N TYR A 41 3.55 7.09 -5.39
CA TYR A 41 4.28 6.26 -6.33
C TYR A 41 3.26 5.56 -7.23
N ALA A 42 3.39 5.73 -8.54
CA ALA A 42 2.61 4.99 -9.52
C ALA A 42 3.52 4.52 -10.65
N LEU A 43 3.30 3.29 -11.13
CA LEU A 43 4.05 2.65 -12.20
C LEU A 43 3.08 2.21 -13.31
N ASP A 44 3.27 2.72 -14.51
CA ASP A 44 2.68 2.13 -15.71
C ASP A 44 3.47 0.86 -16.04
N THR A 45 2.88 -0.30 -15.76
CA THR A 45 3.52 -1.62 -15.95
C THR A 45 3.74 -1.98 -17.42
N LYS A 46 3.13 -1.27 -18.38
CA LYS A 46 3.36 -1.47 -19.81
C LYS A 46 4.58 -0.68 -20.29
N SER A 47 4.70 0.58 -19.88
CA SER A 47 5.74 1.49 -20.40
C SER A 47 6.93 1.69 -19.45
N GLY A 48 6.82 1.26 -18.19
CA GLY A 48 7.83 1.51 -17.15
C GLY A 48 7.86 2.95 -16.65
N LYS A 49 6.96 3.82 -17.11
CA LYS A 49 6.89 5.21 -16.67
C LYS A 49 6.40 5.28 -15.23
N GLU A 50 7.03 6.16 -14.45
CA GLU A 50 6.73 6.35 -13.04
C GLU A 50 6.24 7.76 -12.76
N VAL A 51 5.35 7.89 -11.77
CA VAL A 51 5.02 9.15 -11.10
C VAL A 51 5.49 9.04 -9.65
N LYS A 52 6.36 9.96 -9.23
CA LYS A 52 6.95 9.98 -7.88
C LYS A 52 6.75 11.34 -7.22
N PHE A 53 6.35 11.35 -5.96
CA PHE A 53 6.32 12.53 -5.10
C PHE A 53 6.45 12.10 -3.64
N ASN A 54 7.48 12.54 -2.92
CA ASN A 54 7.80 12.04 -1.57
C ASN A 54 7.78 10.51 -1.46
N SER A 55 8.16 9.78 -2.52
CA SER A 55 7.95 8.32 -2.65
C SER A 55 8.71 7.51 -1.59
N ASP A 56 9.83 8.03 -1.09
CA ASP A 56 10.67 7.36 -0.08
C ASP A 56 10.37 7.85 1.35
N LYS A 57 9.43 8.79 1.51
CA LYS A 57 8.99 9.26 2.83
C LYS A 57 8.12 8.18 3.48
N ARG A 58 8.32 7.96 4.78
CA ARG A 58 7.56 6.97 5.55
C ARG A 58 6.17 7.51 5.93
N PHE A 59 5.17 6.64 5.82
CA PHE A 59 3.79 6.85 6.26
C PHE A 59 3.30 5.61 7.01
N ALA A 60 2.36 5.78 7.92
CA ALA A 60 1.64 4.64 8.49
C ALA A 60 0.74 4.03 7.40
N TYR A 61 0.92 2.74 7.10
CA TYR A 61 0.14 2.04 6.07
C TYR A 61 -1.32 1.80 6.48
N ALA A 62 -1.61 1.76 7.78
CA ALA A 62 -2.94 1.46 8.30
C ALA A 62 -3.53 0.20 7.63
N SER A 63 -4.76 0.25 7.14
CA SER A 63 -5.40 -0.94 6.55
C SER A 63 -4.89 -1.33 5.17
N THR A 64 -3.98 -0.57 4.53
CA THR A 64 -3.41 -1.01 3.23
C THR A 64 -2.53 -2.24 3.35
N SER A 65 -1.99 -2.55 4.54
CA SER A 65 -1.25 -3.79 4.80
C SER A 65 -2.08 -5.06 4.65
N LYS A 66 -3.42 -4.98 4.77
CA LYS A 66 -4.34 -6.12 4.66
C LYS A 66 -4.23 -6.84 3.32
N ALA A 67 -3.93 -6.10 2.25
CA ALA A 67 -3.66 -6.66 0.93
C ALA A 67 -2.41 -7.55 0.92
N ILE A 68 -1.33 -7.09 1.57
CA ILE A 68 -0.07 -7.84 1.67
C ILE A 68 -0.25 -9.06 2.58
N ASN A 69 -0.90 -8.90 3.73
CA ASN A 69 -1.18 -10.01 4.66
C ASN A 69 -2.02 -11.11 4.00
N SER A 70 -3.06 -10.71 3.24
CA SER A 70 -3.88 -11.64 2.46
C SER A 70 -3.08 -12.34 1.36
N ALA A 71 -2.18 -11.62 0.67
CA ALA A 71 -1.31 -12.20 -0.35
C ALA A 71 -0.33 -13.22 0.25
N ILE A 72 0.25 -12.95 1.42
CA ILE A 72 1.12 -13.88 2.14
C ILE A 72 0.36 -15.18 2.48
N LEU A 73 -0.89 -15.07 2.95
CA LEU A 73 -1.71 -16.24 3.22
C LEU A 73 -1.97 -17.06 1.95
N LEU A 74 -2.27 -16.40 0.83
CA LEU A 74 -2.46 -17.06 -0.47
C LEU A 74 -1.19 -17.73 -1.01
N GLU A 75 -0.01 -17.15 -0.75
CA GLU A 75 1.27 -17.72 -1.12
C GLU A 75 1.60 -18.98 -0.29
N GLN A 76 1.30 -18.94 1.01
CA GLN A 76 1.63 -20.02 1.95
C GLN A 76 0.62 -21.18 1.93
N VAL A 77 -0.62 -20.93 1.53
CA VAL A 77 -1.71 -21.92 1.58
C VAL A 77 -2.12 -22.31 0.15
N PRO A 78 -1.96 -23.59 -0.24
CA PRO A 78 -2.46 -24.08 -1.52
C PRO A 78 -3.95 -23.78 -1.70
N TYR A 79 -4.36 -23.44 -2.92
CA TYR A 79 -5.75 -23.04 -3.21
C TYR A 79 -6.81 -24.03 -2.69
N ASN A 80 -6.56 -25.34 -2.83
CA ASN A 80 -7.46 -26.39 -2.35
C ASN A 80 -7.60 -26.46 -0.81
N LYS A 81 -6.74 -25.76 -0.07
CA LYS A 81 -6.75 -25.68 1.40
C LYS A 81 -7.35 -24.37 1.94
N LEU A 82 -7.74 -23.42 1.09
CA LEU A 82 -8.36 -22.15 1.53
C LEU A 82 -9.76 -22.32 2.16
N ASN A 83 -10.36 -23.51 2.03
CA ASN A 83 -11.59 -23.88 2.74
C ASN A 83 -11.35 -24.36 4.18
N LYS A 84 -10.09 -24.41 4.65
CA LYS A 84 -9.77 -24.69 6.05
C LYS A 84 -10.53 -23.70 6.94
N LYS A 85 -11.17 -24.24 7.97
CA LYS A 85 -11.98 -23.47 8.91
C LYS A 85 -11.17 -23.02 10.13
N VAL A 86 -11.52 -21.85 10.65
CA VAL A 86 -11.05 -21.28 11.91
C VAL A 86 -12.27 -20.92 12.74
N HIS A 87 -12.25 -21.29 14.03
CA HIS A 87 -13.32 -20.95 14.96
C HIS A 87 -13.11 -19.52 15.49
N ILE A 88 -14.18 -18.73 15.56
CA ILE A 88 -14.13 -17.34 16.03
C ILE A 88 -14.72 -17.26 17.44
N ASN A 89 -13.87 -16.92 18.40
CA ASN A 89 -14.29 -16.67 19.77
C ASN A 89 -14.71 -15.22 19.95
N LYS A 90 -15.47 -14.97 21.02
CA LYS A 90 -15.84 -13.60 21.39
C LYS A 90 -14.62 -12.72 21.69
N ASP A 91 -13.59 -13.32 22.29
CA ASP A 91 -12.37 -12.61 22.71
C ASP A 91 -11.44 -12.28 21.53
N ASP A 92 -11.67 -12.87 20.36
CA ASP A 92 -10.93 -12.54 19.14
C ASP A 92 -11.41 -11.22 18.52
N ILE A 93 -12.63 -10.77 18.85
CA ILE A 93 -13.24 -9.61 18.21
C ILE A 93 -12.60 -8.30 18.66
N VAL A 94 -11.98 -7.60 17.71
CA VAL A 94 -11.44 -6.26 17.91
C VAL A 94 -12.37 -5.17 17.35
N ALA A 95 -12.09 -3.91 17.70
CA ALA A 95 -12.86 -2.76 17.21
C ALA A 95 -12.92 -2.74 15.67
N TYR A 96 -14.10 -2.43 15.12
CA TYR A 96 -14.40 -2.45 13.68
C TYR A 96 -14.19 -3.84 13.05
N SER A 97 -15.12 -4.75 13.36
CA SER A 97 -15.16 -6.11 12.80
C SER A 97 -16.55 -6.46 12.24
N PRO A 98 -17.03 -5.70 11.22
CA PRO A 98 -18.42 -5.76 10.75
C PRO A 98 -18.82 -7.09 10.10
N ILE A 99 -17.85 -7.94 9.77
CA ILE A 99 -18.09 -9.30 9.28
C ILE A 99 -17.91 -10.28 10.44
N LEU A 100 -16.75 -10.27 11.11
CA LEU A 100 -16.43 -11.30 12.09
C LEU A 100 -17.26 -11.25 13.36
N GLU A 101 -17.82 -10.10 13.74
CA GLU A 101 -18.77 -10.03 14.87
C GLU A 101 -20.00 -10.94 14.67
N LYS A 102 -20.36 -11.24 13.42
CA LYS A 102 -21.50 -12.13 13.05
C LYS A 102 -21.13 -13.62 13.10
N TYR A 103 -19.84 -13.92 13.22
CA TYR A 103 -19.26 -15.26 13.26
C TYR A 103 -18.84 -15.71 14.66
N VAL A 104 -19.08 -14.91 15.71
CA VAL A 104 -18.81 -15.34 17.10
C VAL A 104 -19.51 -16.67 17.41
N GLY A 105 -18.71 -17.65 17.85
CA GLY A 105 -19.15 -19.03 18.13
C GLY A 105 -19.34 -19.89 16.88
N LYS A 106 -18.86 -19.45 15.71
CA LYS A 106 -18.96 -20.16 14.43
C LYS A 106 -17.59 -20.33 13.79
N ASP A 107 -17.55 -21.24 12.84
CA ASP A 107 -16.39 -21.44 11.98
C ASP A 107 -16.49 -20.59 10.71
N ILE A 108 -15.35 -20.07 10.25
CA ILE A 108 -15.21 -19.34 8.98
C ILE A 108 -14.01 -19.88 8.19
N ALA A 109 -14.10 -19.92 6.87
CA ALA A 109 -13.00 -20.38 6.02
C ALA A 109 -11.92 -19.31 5.84
N LEU A 110 -10.66 -19.73 5.61
CA LEU A 110 -9.56 -18.80 5.33
C LEU A 110 -9.85 -17.85 4.16
N LYS A 111 -10.49 -18.34 3.08
CA LYS A 111 -10.89 -17.48 1.96
C LYS A 111 -11.89 -16.39 2.34
N GLU A 112 -12.77 -16.67 3.30
CA GLU A 112 -13.78 -15.72 3.78
C GLU A 112 -13.15 -14.68 4.72
N LEU A 113 -12.09 -15.05 5.47
CA LEU A 113 -11.27 -14.09 6.22
C LEU A 113 -10.55 -13.12 5.28
N ILE A 114 -9.93 -13.62 4.21
CA ILE A 114 -9.33 -12.76 3.17
C ILE A 114 -10.38 -11.82 2.59
N GLU A 115 -11.57 -12.34 2.27
CA GLU A 115 -12.66 -11.52 1.73
C GLU A 115 -13.13 -10.44 2.72
N ALA A 116 -13.29 -10.79 4.00
CA ALA A 116 -13.66 -9.85 5.05
C ALA A 116 -12.63 -8.72 5.22
N SER A 117 -11.35 -9.10 5.28
CA SER A 117 -10.21 -8.17 5.41
C SER A 117 -10.12 -7.24 4.20
N MET A 118 -10.23 -7.78 2.98
CA MET A 118 -10.04 -7.03 1.74
C MET A 118 -11.22 -6.14 1.35
N LYS A 119 -12.46 -6.63 1.52
CA LYS A 119 -13.67 -5.91 1.05
C LYS A 119 -14.21 -4.94 2.09
N TYR A 120 -14.06 -5.26 3.38
CA TYR A 120 -14.70 -4.51 4.46
C TYR A 120 -13.72 -3.88 5.44
N SER A 121 -12.41 -4.15 5.27
CA SER A 121 -11.36 -3.72 6.19
C SER A 121 -11.61 -4.22 7.61
N ASP A 122 -12.26 -5.39 7.76
CA ASP A 122 -12.53 -6.01 9.06
C ASP A 122 -11.20 -6.24 9.80
N ASN A 123 -11.12 -5.76 11.05
CA ASN A 123 -9.88 -5.79 11.81
C ASN A 123 -9.60 -7.15 12.45
N THR A 124 -10.62 -7.94 12.80
CA THR A 124 -10.42 -9.30 13.31
C THR A 124 -10.03 -10.26 12.18
N ALA A 125 -10.47 -9.97 10.95
CA ALA A 125 -10.13 -10.77 9.77
C ALA A 125 -8.63 -10.75 9.40
N ASN A 126 -7.91 -9.71 9.81
CA ASN A 126 -6.51 -9.45 9.43
C ASN A 126 -5.53 -10.11 10.38
#